data_AF-A0A7G5C704-F1
#
_entry.id   AF-A0A7G5C704-F1
#
_cell.length_a   1.000
_cell.length_b   1.000
_cell.length_c   1.000
_cell.angle_alpha   90.00
_cell.angle_beta   90.00
_cell.angle_gamma   90.00
#
_symmetry.space_group_name_H-M   'P 1'
#
loop_
_entity.id
_entity.type
_entity.pdbx_description
1 polymer ?
#
loop_
_entity_poly.entity_id
_entity_poly.type
_entity_poly.pdbx_seq_one_letter_code
_entity_poly.pdbx_strand_id
1 'polypeptide(L)'
;MERKPEPVTLSDAWRQGAEQLRQAGVEEADADAELLLLYLLGIGKATLLRDWRDPFPDGKREAWGELLARRATGVPVQYVIGEQYFYGRAFDVSEAVLIPRPETELLAEAVLEIADRLWAPQLSEAPVALDVGTGSGILAVTLAAERPKWRMIASDLSGDALGMARRNAEKHGVGSRIDFVLGDLLSPFIGDNGYAEVDVLVSNPPYIPSSDIPGLQREVREHEPHLALDGGEDGLNPYRLMAGQLSELKRLPRLVAWEVGAGQAADVAELLRSVSDWDEIRYVKDYAGIDRHVIAVK
;
A
#
# COMPACT_ATOMS: atom_id res chain seq x y z
N MET A 1 -9.49 51.25 25.70
CA MET A 1 -8.51 50.46 24.92
C MET A 1 -9.22 49.20 24.45
N GLU A 2 -9.64 49.15 23.19
CA GLU A 2 -10.07 47.89 22.59
C GLU A 2 -8.84 46.98 22.50
N ARG A 3 -8.90 45.81 23.15
CA ARG A 3 -7.90 44.76 22.93
C ARG A 3 -8.00 44.36 21.47
N LYS A 4 -6.90 44.49 20.70
CA LYS A 4 -6.79 43.82 19.41
C LYS A 4 -7.08 42.32 19.64
N PRO A 5 -7.90 41.68 18.80
CA PRO A 5 -8.12 40.24 18.92
C PRO A 5 -6.77 39.52 18.88
N GLU A 6 -6.59 38.56 19.77
CA GLU A 6 -5.38 37.72 19.75
C GLU A 6 -5.31 36.98 18.40
N PRO A 7 -4.12 36.88 17.79
CA PRO A 7 -3.98 36.21 16.50
C PRO A 7 -4.34 34.74 16.64
N VAL A 8 -5.06 34.19 15.65
CA VAL A 8 -5.36 32.75 15.57
C VAL A 8 -4.06 31.97 15.60
N THR A 9 -3.91 31.05 16.57
CA THR A 9 -2.72 30.21 16.72
C THR A 9 -2.78 28.96 15.85
N LEU A 10 -1.66 28.24 15.72
CA LEU A 10 -1.65 26.91 15.09
C LEU A 10 -2.63 25.94 15.78
N SER A 11 -2.70 25.97 17.12
CA SER A 11 -3.66 25.16 17.88
C SER A 11 -5.12 25.55 17.59
N ASP A 12 -5.40 26.84 17.40
CA ASP A 12 -6.76 27.30 17.05
C ASP A 12 -7.14 26.84 15.64
N ALA A 13 -6.22 26.95 14.68
CA ALA A 13 -6.43 26.48 13.31
C ALA A 13 -6.69 24.97 13.25
N TRP A 14 -5.91 24.17 13.99
CA TRP A 14 -6.13 22.73 14.11
C TRP A 14 -7.50 22.41 14.70
N ARG A 15 -7.89 23.03 15.83
CA ARG A 15 -9.22 22.80 16.45
C ARG A 15 -10.37 23.16 15.53
N GLN A 16 -10.27 24.31 14.85
CA GLN A 16 -11.28 24.78 13.90
C GLN A 16 -11.38 23.83 12.69
N GLY A 17 -10.25 23.39 12.15
CA GLY A 17 -10.22 22.42 11.07
C GLY A 17 -10.79 21.06 11.47
N ALA A 18 -10.39 20.52 12.63
CA ALA A 18 -10.92 19.27 13.15
C ALA A 18 -12.45 19.35 13.35
N GLU A 19 -12.95 20.47 13.87
CA GLU A 19 -14.39 20.66 14.01
C GLU A 19 -15.11 20.75 12.66
N GLN A 20 -14.54 21.44 11.68
CA GLN A 20 -15.08 21.48 10.31
C GLN A 20 -15.16 20.07 9.69
N LEU A 21 -14.11 19.26 9.85
CA LEU A 21 -14.08 17.89 9.34
C LEU A 21 -15.09 16.99 10.05
N ARG A 22 -15.22 17.12 11.38
CA ARG A 22 -16.20 16.39 12.17
C ARG A 22 -17.63 16.72 11.74
N GLN A 23 -17.93 18.00 11.50
CA GLN A 23 -19.23 18.45 10.98
C GLN A 23 -19.52 17.89 9.58
N ALA A 24 -18.48 17.62 8.79
CA ALA A 24 -18.58 16.97 7.49
C ALA A 24 -18.69 15.42 7.56
N GLY A 25 -18.67 14.84 8.77
CA GLY A 25 -18.79 13.40 8.99
C GLY A 25 -17.49 12.62 8.80
N VAL A 26 -16.33 13.28 8.88
CA VAL A 26 -15.03 12.61 8.91
C VAL A 26 -14.82 11.95 10.28
N GLU A 27 -14.56 10.63 10.30
CA GLU A 27 -14.36 9.86 11.54
C GLU A 27 -13.08 10.29 12.28
N GLU A 28 -11.95 10.35 11.58
CA GLU A 28 -10.61 10.68 12.13
C GLU A 28 -10.27 12.19 12.03
N ALA A 29 -11.25 13.05 12.31
CA ALA A 29 -11.17 14.48 12.03
C ALA A 29 -9.97 15.20 12.69
N ASP A 30 -9.64 14.85 13.94
CA ASP A 30 -8.52 15.44 14.68
C ASP A 30 -7.16 15.05 14.08
N ALA A 31 -7.00 13.78 13.70
CA ALA A 31 -5.79 13.26 13.10
C ALA A 31 -5.59 13.83 11.69
N ASP A 32 -6.65 13.90 10.89
CA ASP A 32 -6.60 14.46 9.55
C ASP A 32 -6.27 15.96 9.57
N ALA A 33 -6.86 16.73 10.47
CA ALA A 33 -6.53 18.14 10.62
C ALA A 33 -5.05 18.33 11.03
N GLU A 34 -4.50 17.47 11.90
CA GLU A 34 -3.08 17.50 12.26
C GLU A 34 -2.19 17.20 11.04
N LEU A 35 -2.50 16.13 10.29
CA LEU A 35 -1.75 15.73 9.09
C LEU A 35 -1.76 16.81 8.01
N LEU A 36 -2.93 17.40 7.72
CA LEU A 36 -3.05 18.49 6.75
C LEU A 36 -2.27 19.73 7.19
N LEU A 37 -2.21 20.01 8.49
CA LEU A 37 -1.44 21.14 9.02
C LEU A 37 0.07 20.90 8.93
N LEU A 38 0.53 19.68 9.24
CA LEU A 38 1.92 19.26 9.06
C LEU A 38 2.34 19.41 7.59
N TYR A 39 1.50 18.92 6.67
CA TYR A 39 1.69 19.05 5.23
C TYR A 39 1.77 20.52 4.79
N LEU A 40 0.78 21.33 5.16
CA LEU A 40 0.69 22.74 4.77
C LEU A 40 1.93 23.55 5.20
N LEU A 41 2.45 23.25 6.39
CA LEU A 41 3.58 23.95 6.99
C LEU A 41 4.94 23.36 6.57
N GLY A 42 4.97 22.12 6.06
CA GLY A 42 6.21 21.41 5.74
C GLY A 42 7.06 21.12 6.97
N ILE A 43 6.41 20.81 8.10
CA ILE A 43 7.10 20.53 9.38
C ILE A 43 6.70 19.17 9.95
N GLY A 44 7.54 18.63 10.82
CA GLY A 44 7.25 17.40 11.56
C GLY A 44 6.47 17.65 12.86
N LYS A 45 5.91 16.57 13.42
CA LYS A 45 5.08 16.61 14.64
C LYS A 45 5.77 17.25 15.84
N ALA A 46 7.05 16.97 16.05
CA ALA A 46 7.80 17.57 17.16
C ALA A 46 7.87 19.11 17.08
N THR A 47 8.04 19.65 15.87
CA THR A 47 8.04 21.09 15.62
C THR A 47 6.65 21.68 15.86
N LEU A 48 5.60 21.03 15.34
CA LEU A 48 4.22 21.48 15.52
C LEU A 48 3.83 21.56 17.01
N LEU A 49 4.18 20.55 17.80
CA LEU A 49 3.91 20.51 19.25
C LEU A 49 4.63 21.63 20.02
N ARG A 50 5.86 21.95 19.61
CA ARG A 50 6.65 23.05 20.20
C ARG A 50 6.01 24.41 19.89
N ASP A 51 5.55 24.58 18.65
CA ASP A 51 5.13 25.87 18.09
C ASP A 51 3.60 26.07 18.20
N TRP A 52 2.88 25.25 18.99
CA TRP A 52 1.41 25.22 18.99
C TRP A 52 0.72 26.57 19.25
N ARG A 53 1.37 27.42 20.04
CA ARG A 53 0.87 28.75 20.45
C ARG A 53 1.32 29.85 19.51
N ASP A 54 2.14 29.54 18.50
CA ASP A 54 2.60 30.51 17.55
C ASP A 54 1.45 30.94 16.63
N PRO A 55 1.46 32.18 16.13
CA PRO A 55 0.46 32.66 15.19
C PRO A 55 0.42 31.81 13.92
N PHE A 56 -0.78 31.47 13.47
CA PHE A 56 -0.98 30.80 12.19
C PHE A 56 -0.54 31.73 11.04
N PRO A 57 0.27 31.25 10.07
CA PRO A 57 0.77 32.10 8.98
C PRO A 57 -0.36 32.64 8.09
N ASP A 58 -0.50 33.96 8.01
CA ASP A 58 -1.58 34.60 7.23
C ASP A 58 -1.58 34.19 5.75
N GLY A 59 -0.39 34.05 5.15
CA GLY A 59 -0.24 33.61 3.74
C GLY A 59 -0.61 32.15 3.47
N LYS A 60 -0.94 31.36 4.49
CA LYS A 60 -1.34 29.94 4.37
C LYS A 60 -2.84 29.73 4.60
N ARG A 61 -3.62 30.78 4.92
CA ARG A 61 -5.04 30.66 5.29
C ARG A 61 -5.91 30.13 4.15
N GLU A 62 -5.67 30.60 2.94
CA GLU A 62 -6.41 30.15 1.75
C GLU A 62 -6.15 28.67 1.47
N ALA A 63 -4.89 28.28 1.36
CA ALA A 63 -4.48 26.88 1.18
C ALA A 63 -4.98 25.96 2.30
N TRP A 64 -5.04 26.43 3.56
CA TRP A 64 -5.65 25.68 4.66
C TRP A 64 -7.14 25.42 4.43
N GLY A 65 -7.88 26.45 4.03
CA GLY A 65 -9.29 26.33 3.69
C GLY A 65 -9.53 25.35 2.54
N GLU A 66 -8.69 25.38 1.50
CA GLU A 66 -8.77 24.45 0.37
C GLU A 66 -8.53 22.99 0.78
N LEU A 67 -7.51 22.73 1.60
CA LEU A 67 -7.21 21.39 2.12
C LEU A 67 -8.37 20.82 2.94
N LEU A 68 -8.91 21.62 3.87
CA LEU A 68 -10.06 21.23 4.68
C LEU A 68 -11.32 21.03 3.83
N ALA A 69 -11.57 21.92 2.86
CA ALA A 69 -12.72 21.81 1.97
C ALA A 69 -12.65 20.52 1.13
N ARG A 70 -11.48 20.19 0.57
CA ARG A 70 -11.27 18.95 -0.18
C ARG A 70 -11.42 17.72 0.70
N ARG A 71 -10.84 17.72 1.91
CA ARG A 71 -11.01 16.59 2.85
C ARG A 71 -12.47 16.41 3.27
N ALA A 72 -13.18 17.51 3.52
CA ALA A 72 -14.60 17.49 3.91
C ALA A 72 -15.54 16.91 2.83
N THR A 73 -15.12 16.79 1.57
CA THR A 73 -15.94 16.11 0.55
C THR A 73 -15.95 14.59 0.71
N GLY A 74 -15.05 14.02 1.52
CA GLY A 74 -14.88 12.58 1.70
C GLY A 74 -13.60 12.01 1.11
N VAL A 75 -12.79 12.82 0.42
CA VAL A 75 -11.49 12.39 -0.14
C VAL A 75 -10.56 11.97 1.01
N PRO A 76 -9.92 10.79 0.96
CA PRO A 76 -8.93 10.39 1.97
C PRO A 76 -7.83 11.43 2.15
N VAL A 77 -7.37 11.64 3.39
CA VAL A 77 -6.34 12.65 3.70
C VAL A 77 -5.04 12.41 2.91
N GLN A 78 -4.70 11.15 2.64
CA GLN A 78 -3.53 10.75 1.86
C GLN A 78 -3.63 11.19 0.40
N TYR A 79 -4.82 11.22 -0.21
CA TYR A 79 -5.01 11.77 -1.56
C TYR A 79 -5.10 13.30 -1.57
N VAL A 80 -5.52 13.90 -0.46
CA VAL A 80 -5.43 15.35 -0.29
C VAL A 80 -3.96 15.78 -0.26
N ILE A 81 -3.12 15.07 0.50
CA ILE A 81 -1.68 15.29 0.64
C ILE A 81 -0.90 14.82 -0.59
N GLY A 82 -1.35 13.74 -1.25
CA GLY A 82 -0.67 13.07 -2.35
C GLY A 82 0.43 12.09 -1.91
N GLU A 83 0.52 11.77 -0.63
CA GLU A 83 1.59 10.95 -0.06
C GLU A 83 1.08 10.01 1.05
N GLN A 84 1.67 8.83 1.15
CA GLN A 84 1.50 7.89 2.25
C GLN A 84 2.86 7.27 2.63
N TYR A 85 3.10 7.11 3.94
CA TYR A 85 4.29 6.42 4.41
C TYR A 85 4.10 4.91 4.41
N PHE A 86 5.13 4.20 3.97
CA PHE A 86 5.22 2.74 4.00
C PHE A 86 6.69 2.35 4.22
N TYR A 87 6.95 1.50 5.21
CA TYR A 87 8.27 0.98 5.55
C TYR A 87 9.34 2.08 5.71
N GLY A 88 8.97 3.14 6.43
CA GLY A 88 9.82 4.30 6.68
C GLY A 88 10.08 5.21 5.47
N ARG A 89 9.41 4.97 4.33
CA ARG A 89 9.56 5.74 3.09
C ARG A 89 8.25 6.39 2.69
N ALA A 90 8.37 7.53 2.03
CA ALA A 90 7.24 8.31 1.58
C ALA A 90 6.90 7.97 0.11
N PHE A 91 5.69 7.48 -0.14
CA PHE A 91 5.20 7.09 -1.46
C PHE A 91 4.14 8.05 -1.95
N ASP A 92 4.29 8.48 -3.20
CA ASP A 92 3.26 9.25 -3.90
C ASP A 92 2.04 8.35 -4.13
N VAL A 93 0.85 8.88 -3.85
CA VAL A 93 -0.44 8.18 -3.99
C VAL A 93 -1.49 9.09 -4.61
N SER A 94 -2.47 8.48 -5.28
CA SER A 94 -3.62 9.16 -5.87
C SER A 94 -4.78 8.19 -6.02
N GLU A 95 -5.92 8.66 -6.50
CA GLU A 95 -7.12 7.85 -6.79
C GLU A 95 -6.89 6.72 -7.82
N ALA A 96 -5.69 6.57 -8.36
CA ALA A 96 -5.32 5.50 -9.29
C ALA A 96 -4.86 4.20 -8.59
N VAL A 97 -4.58 4.24 -7.30
CA VAL A 97 -3.93 3.15 -6.54
C VAL A 97 -4.58 3.01 -5.16
N LEU A 98 -4.55 1.82 -4.57
CA LEU A 98 -4.93 1.64 -3.17
C LEU A 98 -4.00 2.44 -2.24
N ILE A 99 -4.53 3.03 -1.17
CA ILE A 99 -3.70 3.64 -0.14
C ILE A 99 -2.95 2.53 0.61
N PRO A 100 -1.60 2.59 0.70
CA PRO A 100 -0.81 1.62 1.46
C PRO A 100 -1.32 1.41 2.89
N ARG A 101 -1.49 0.14 3.27
CA ARG A 101 -1.95 -0.28 4.60
C ARG A 101 -0.77 -0.73 5.48
N PRO A 102 -0.83 -0.49 6.81
CA PRO A 102 0.22 -0.93 7.71
C PRO A 102 0.46 -2.45 7.70
N GLU A 103 -0.59 -3.24 7.50
CA GLU A 103 -0.50 -4.71 7.46
C GLU A 103 0.44 -5.19 6.36
N THR A 104 0.45 -4.52 5.21
CA THR A 104 1.34 -4.84 4.08
C THR A 104 2.82 -4.67 4.43
N GLU A 105 3.18 -3.89 5.45
CA GLU A 105 4.58 -3.83 5.94
C GLU A 105 5.02 -5.18 6.49
N LEU A 106 4.14 -5.90 7.20
CA LEU A 106 4.43 -7.22 7.76
C LEU A 106 4.66 -8.27 6.66
N LEU A 107 3.99 -8.13 5.50
CA LEU A 107 4.28 -8.94 4.31
C LEU A 107 5.71 -8.71 3.83
N ALA A 108 6.12 -7.45 3.68
CA ALA A 108 7.47 -7.10 3.24
C ALA A 108 8.53 -7.62 4.22
N GLU A 109 8.31 -7.46 5.53
CA GLU A 109 9.19 -8.00 6.57
C GLU A 109 9.36 -9.51 6.47
N ALA A 110 8.25 -10.24 6.38
CA ALA A 110 8.27 -11.70 6.33
C ALA A 110 8.96 -12.22 5.06
N VAL A 111 8.72 -11.57 3.91
CA VAL A 111 9.38 -11.90 2.64
C VAL A 111 10.89 -11.69 2.74
N LEU A 112 11.33 -10.56 3.29
CA LEU A 112 12.76 -10.27 3.47
C LEU A 112 13.42 -11.26 4.45
N GLU A 113 12.75 -11.58 5.56
CA GLU A 113 13.24 -12.55 6.55
C GLU A 113 13.46 -13.94 5.93
N ILE A 114 12.48 -14.43 5.17
CA ILE A 114 12.56 -15.76 4.55
C ILE A 114 13.58 -15.75 3.41
N ALA A 115 13.58 -14.70 2.58
CA ALA A 115 14.48 -14.62 1.46
C ALA A 115 15.97 -14.53 1.89
N ASP A 116 16.28 -13.89 3.02
CA ASP A 116 17.64 -13.90 3.57
C ASP A 116 18.13 -15.31 3.96
N ARG A 117 17.21 -16.22 4.29
CA ARG A 117 17.52 -17.63 4.56
C ARG A 117 17.70 -18.43 3.28
N LEU A 118 16.87 -18.17 2.27
CA LEU A 118 16.86 -18.90 0.99
C LEU A 118 17.97 -18.46 0.02
N TRP A 119 18.33 -17.17 0.05
CA TRP A 119 19.37 -16.54 -0.76
C TRP A 119 20.40 -15.85 0.14
N ALA A 120 21.00 -16.64 1.03
CA ALA A 120 22.01 -16.17 1.98
C ALA A 120 23.07 -15.30 1.28
N PRO A 121 23.56 -14.20 1.90
CA PRO A 121 24.44 -13.22 1.24
C PRO A 121 25.73 -13.77 0.64
N GLN A 122 26.15 -14.97 1.07
CA GLN A 122 27.33 -15.69 0.57
C GLN A 122 27.08 -16.41 -0.76
N LEU A 123 25.81 -16.59 -1.15
CA LEU A 123 25.43 -17.11 -2.46
C LEU A 123 25.62 -16.00 -3.50
N SER A 124 26.14 -16.36 -4.68
CA SER A 124 26.39 -15.43 -5.78
C SER A 124 25.12 -14.96 -6.50
N GLU A 125 23.99 -15.62 -6.26
CA GLU A 125 22.73 -15.41 -6.96
C GLU A 125 21.78 -14.56 -6.10
N ALA A 126 21.16 -13.55 -6.72
CA ALA A 126 20.10 -12.76 -6.13
C ALA A 126 18.78 -13.12 -6.82
N PRO A 127 17.65 -13.17 -6.08
CA PRO A 127 16.38 -13.54 -6.67
C PRO A 127 15.85 -12.47 -7.63
N VAL A 128 15.06 -12.93 -8.60
CA VAL A 128 14.11 -12.09 -9.32
C VAL A 128 12.76 -12.19 -8.62
N ALA A 129 12.23 -11.06 -8.14
CA ALA A 129 10.96 -11.02 -7.44
C ALA A 129 9.87 -10.34 -8.29
N LEU A 130 8.65 -10.89 -8.26
CA LEU A 130 7.48 -10.35 -8.94
C LEU A 130 6.47 -9.84 -7.91
N ASP A 131 6.06 -8.59 -8.05
CA ASP A 131 4.97 -7.96 -7.32
C ASP A 131 3.73 -7.86 -8.23
N VAL A 132 2.70 -8.65 -7.93
CA VAL A 132 1.45 -8.72 -8.71
C VAL A 132 0.40 -7.80 -8.10
N GLY A 133 -0.16 -6.90 -8.90
CA GLY A 133 -1.06 -5.86 -8.42
C GLY A 133 -0.29 -4.78 -7.65
N THR A 134 0.83 -4.32 -8.23
CA THR A 134 1.81 -3.48 -7.54
C THR A 134 1.25 -2.14 -7.04
N GLY A 135 0.18 -1.64 -7.65
CA GLY A 135 -0.47 -0.39 -7.24
C GLY A 135 0.51 0.79 -7.26
N SER A 136 0.75 1.39 -6.08
CA SER A 136 1.72 2.47 -5.90
C SER A 136 3.19 2.01 -5.93
N GLY A 137 3.44 0.71 -6.01
CA GLY A 137 4.77 0.11 -6.05
C GLY A 137 5.38 -0.17 -4.67
N ILE A 138 4.61 -0.09 -3.58
CA ILE A 138 5.15 -0.16 -2.22
C ILE A 138 5.95 -1.44 -1.96
N LEU A 139 5.48 -2.61 -2.39
CA LEU A 139 6.19 -3.86 -2.21
C LEU A 139 7.40 -3.93 -3.14
N ALA A 140 7.22 -3.74 -4.45
CA ALA A 140 8.31 -3.77 -5.43
C ALA A 140 9.47 -2.82 -5.06
N VAL A 141 9.15 -1.57 -4.75
CA VAL A 141 10.13 -0.52 -4.43
C VAL A 141 10.81 -0.79 -3.10
N THR A 142 10.06 -1.19 -2.07
CA THR A 142 10.63 -1.46 -0.74
C THR A 142 11.56 -2.66 -0.79
N LEU A 143 11.14 -3.77 -1.39
CA LEU A 143 12.00 -4.95 -1.53
C LEU A 143 13.28 -4.64 -2.31
N ALA A 144 13.17 -3.88 -3.40
CA ALA A 144 14.34 -3.41 -4.14
C ALA A 144 15.24 -2.52 -3.27
N ALA A 145 14.69 -1.60 -2.49
CA ALA A 145 15.46 -0.68 -1.65
C ALA A 145 16.17 -1.40 -0.50
N GLU A 146 15.50 -2.36 0.13
CA GLU A 146 16.06 -3.17 1.23
C GLU A 146 17.08 -4.20 0.75
N ARG A 147 16.98 -4.66 -0.50
CA ARG A 147 17.92 -5.63 -1.08
C ARG A 147 18.47 -5.11 -2.42
N PRO A 148 19.61 -4.40 -2.42
CA PRO A 148 20.17 -3.74 -3.62
C PRO A 148 20.51 -4.66 -4.79
N LYS A 149 20.69 -5.97 -4.55
CA LYS A 149 20.98 -6.95 -5.60
C LYS A 149 19.72 -7.54 -6.25
N TRP A 150 18.55 -7.35 -5.65
CA TRP A 150 17.31 -7.90 -6.20
C TRP A 150 16.92 -7.16 -7.46
N ARG A 151 16.43 -7.93 -8.44
CA ARG A 151 15.68 -7.43 -9.58
C ARG A 151 14.20 -7.64 -9.30
N MET A 152 13.40 -6.66 -9.66
CA MET A 152 11.95 -6.72 -9.49
C MET A 152 11.26 -6.71 -10.85
N ILE A 153 10.12 -7.38 -10.91
CA ILE A 153 9.08 -7.17 -11.89
C ILE A 153 7.86 -6.68 -11.12
N ALA A 154 7.22 -5.62 -11.58
CA ALA A 154 6.02 -5.06 -10.98
C ALA A 154 4.90 -5.08 -12.03
N SER A 155 3.84 -5.85 -11.77
CA SER A 155 2.70 -5.94 -12.68
C SER A 155 1.44 -5.35 -12.09
N ASP A 156 0.60 -4.81 -12.97
CA ASP A 156 -0.72 -4.31 -12.61
C ASP A 156 -1.64 -4.36 -13.83
N LEU A 157 -2.95 -4.44 -13.60
CA LEU A 157 -3.95 -4.33 -14.64
C LEU A 157 -4.15 -2.87 -15.07
N SER A 158 -3.80 -1.91 -14.21
CA SER A 158 -3.94 -0.47 -14.44
C SER A 158 -2.64 0.18 -14.92
N GLY A 159 -2.69 0.79 -16.10
CA GLY A 159 -1.58 1.60 -16.61
C GLY A 159 -1.29 2.83 -15.75
N ASP A 160 -2.32 3.42 -15.12
CA ASP A 160 -2.16 4.56 -14.22
C ASP A 160 -1.46 4.17 -12.91
N ALA A 161 -1.76 2.98 -12.39
CA ALA A 161 -1.06 2.40 -11.24
C ALA A 161 0.42 2.17 -11.56
N LEU A 162 0.74 1.56 -12.71
CA LEU A 162 2.13 1.40 -13.16
C LEU A 162 2.85 2.74 -13.35
N GLY A 163 2.14 3.77 -13.82
CA GLY A 163 2.65 5.13 -13.89
C GLY A 163 3.03 5.69 -12.50
N MET A 164 2.21 5.41 -11.48
CA MET A 164 2.51 5.75 -10.09
C MET A 164 3.69 4.95 -9.53
N ALA A 165 3.69 3.63 -9.69
CA ALA A 165 4.76 2.75 -9.24
C ALA A 165 6.12 3.15 -9.84
N ARG A 166 6.14 3.55 -11.12
CA ARG A 166 7.36 4.05 -11.78
C ARG A 166 7.87 5.35 -11.14
N ARG A 167 7.00 6.31 -10.87
CA ARG A 167 7.39 7.56 -10.18
C ARG A 167 7.97 7.29 -8.80
N ASN A 168 7.34 6.40 -8.03
CA ASN A 168 7.85 6.00 -6.71
C ASN A 168 9.20 5.27 -6.81
N ALA A 169 9.38 4.39 -7.80
CA ALA A 169 10.65 3.72 -8.02
C ALA A 169 11.78 4.69 -8.41
N GLU A 170 11.48 5.73 -9.19
CA GLU A 170 12.40 6.82 -9.51
C GLU A 170 12.71 7.67 -8.28
N LYS A 171 11.69 8.09 -7.51
CA LYS A 171 11.80 8.83 -6.25
C LYS A 171 12.77 8.16 -5.26
N HIS A 172 12.71 6.84 -5.17
CA HIS A 172 13.54 6.03 -4.27
C HIS A 172 14.81 5.45 -4.91
N GLY A 173 15.14 5.83 -6.15
CA GLY A 173 16.41 5.46 -6.80
C GLY A 173 16.54 3.98 -7.16
N VAL A 174 15.42 3.26 -7.30
CA VAL A 174 15.40 1.81 -7.60
C VAL A 174 14.84 1.49 -8.98
N GLY A 175 14.34 2.47 -9.73
CA GLY A 175 13.66 2.28 -11.01
C GLY A 175 14.43 1.49 -12.08
N SER A 176 15.76 1.56 -12.11
CA SER A 176 16.58 0.77 -13.05
C SER A 176 16.60 -0.74 -12.78
N ARG A 177 16.04 -1.17 -11.64
CA ARG A 177 15.97 -2.57 -11.21
C ARG A 177 14.54 -3.13 -11.23
N ILE A 178 13.57 -2.33 -11.69
CA ILE A 178 12.16 -2.72 -11.72
C ILE A 178 11.66 -2.69 -13.16
N ASP A 179 11.26 -3.85 -13.67
CA ASP A 179 10.57 -3.97 -14.94
C ASP A 179 9.05 -3.85 -14.70
N PHE A 180 8.37 -2.95 -15.41
CA PHE A 180 6.93 -2.69 -15.20
C PHE A 180 6.10 -3.31 -16.31
N VAL A 181 5.11 -4.14 -15.96
CA VAL A 181 4.36 -4.97 -16.90
C VAL A 181 2.86 -4.77 -16.74
N LEU A 182 2.19 -4.34 -17.81
CA LEU A 182 0.73 -4.28 -17.83
C LEU A 182 0.17 -5.67 -18.08
N GLY A 183 -0.73 -6.14 -17.21
CA GLY A 183 -1.43 -7.39 -17.44
C GLY A 183 -2.23 -7.90 -16.26
N ASP A 184 -3.01 -8.94 -16.54
CA ASP A 184 -3.88 -9.58 -15.57
C ASP A 184 -3.13 -10.66 -14.78
N LEU A 185 -2.89 -10.37 -13.50
CA LEU A 185 -2.25 -11.26 -12.54
C LEU A 185 -0.96 -11.88 -13.09
N LEU A 186 -0.90 -13.22 -13.20
CA LEU A 186 0.27 -13.95 -13.70
C LEU A 186 0.21 -14.26 -15.20
N SER A 187 -0.87 -13.90 -15.90
CA SER A 187 -1.05 -14.20 -17.33
C SER A 187 0.13 -13.77 -18.21
N PRO A 188 0.76 -12.59 -18.01
CA PRO A 188 1.93 -12.17 -18.80
C PRO A 188 3.17 -13.06 -18.62
N PHE A 189 3.21 -13.87 -17.56
CA PHE A 189 4.38 -14.66 -17.15
C PHE A 189 4.21 -16.16 -17.40
N ILE A 190 3.10 -16.58 -18.01
CA ILE A 190 2.86 -17.96 -18.44
C ILE A 190 3.59 -18.23 -19.77
N GLY A 191 4.09 -19.46 -19.94
CA GLY A 191 4.69 -19.91 -21.20
C GLY A 191 5.99 -19.17 -21.57
N ASP A 192 6.29 -19.11 -22.87
CA ASP A 192 7.48 -18.42 -23.39
C ASP A 192 7.20 -16.94 -23.67
N ASN A 193 7.35 -16.11 -22.63
CA ASN A 193 6.95 -14.70 -22.61
C ASN A 193 8.13 -13.71 -22.63
N GLY A 194 9.37 -14.19 -22.65
CA GLY A 194 10.57 -13.34 -22.67
C GLY A 194 10.94 -12.68 -21.34
N TYR A 195 10.18 -12.88 -20.27
CA TYR A 195 10.54 -12.43 -18.92
C TYR A 195 11.46 -13.44 -18.23
N ALA A 196 12.22 -12.95 -17.26
CA ALA A 196 13.03 -13.79 -16.39
C ALA A 196 12.13 -14.70 -15.54
N GLU A 197 12.63 -15.89 -15.20
CA GLU A 197 11.95 -16.76 -14.25
C GLU A 197 11.92 -16.12 -12.87
N VAL A 198 10.78 -16.24 -12.19
CA VAL A 198 10.52 -15.62 -10.90
C VAL A 198 10.90 -16.55 -9.77
N ASP A 199 11.63 -16.03 -8.79
CA ASP A 199 12.07 -16.73 -7.59
C ASP A 199 11.17 -16.46 -6.38
N VAL A 200 10.67 -15.22 -6.30
CA VAL A 200 9.81 -14.71 -5.23
C VAL A 200 8.58 -14.07 -5.86
N LEU A 201 7.38 -14.47 -5.46
CA LEU A 201 6.13 -13.86 -5.89
C LEU A 201 5.45 -13.24 -4.67
N VAL A 202 5.17 -11.95 -4.72
CA VAL A 202 4.40 -11.21 -3.70
C VAL A 202 3.15 -10.60 -4.31
N SER A 203 2.08 -10.48 -3.52
CA SER A 203 0.88 -9.77 -3.95
C SER A 203 0.05 -9.32 -2.74
N ASN A 204 -0.55 -8.14 -2.84
CA ASN A 204 -1.72 -7.76 -2.07
C ASN A 204 -2.91 -7.61 -3.02
N PRO A 205 -3.57 -8.73 -3.39
CA PRO A 205 -4.68 -8.70 -4.34
C PRO A 205 -5.97 -8.19 -3.68
N PRO A 206 -6.98 -7.75 -4.46
CA PRO A 206 -8.26 -7.40 -3.89
C PRO A 206 -8.94 -8.62 -3.24
N TYR A 207 -9.45 -8.46 -2.03
CA TYR A 207 -9.93 -9.57 -1.22
C TYR A 207 -11.30 -9.34 -0.58
N ILE A 208 -11.93 -8.20 -0.85
CA ILE A 208 -13.20 -7.84 -0.24
C ILE A 208 -14.33 -8.51 -1.02
N PRO A 209 -15.23 -9.26 -0.36
CA PRO A 209 -16.43 -9.78 -1.02
C PRO A 209 -17.24 -8.65 -1.64
N SER A 210 -17.74 -8.82 -2.87
CA SER A 210 -18.47 -7.77 -3.58
C SER A 210 -19.70 -7.27 -2.80
N SER A 211 -20.31 -8.13 -1.97
CA SER A 211 -21.44 -7.78 -1.09
C SER A 211 -21.09 -6.82 0.03
N ASP A 212 -19.82 -6.75 0.43
CA ASP A 212 -19.36 -6.02 1.60
C ASP A 212 -18.90 -4.60 1.23
N ILE A 213 -18.55 -4.38 -0.04
CA ILE A 213 -18.11 -3.09 -0.58
C ILE A 213 -19.08 -1.92 -0.26
N PRO A 214 -20.42 -2.08 -0.39
CA PRO A 214 -21.35 -1.01 -0.01
C PRO A 214 -21.26 -0.59 1.47
N GLY A 215 -20.81 -1.49 2.35
CA GLY A 215 -20.66 -1.27 3.79
C GLY A 215 -19.31 -0.71 4.22
N LEU A 216 -18.35 -0.55 3.29
CA LEU A 216 -17.05 0.06 3.60
C LEU A 216 -17.21 1.53 4.01
N GLN A 217 -16.19 2.04 4.72
CA GLN A 217 -16.08 3.46 5.02
C GLN A 217 -16.25 4.27 3.73
N ARG A 218 -16.96 5.39 3.85
CA ARG A 218 -17.35 6.25 2.73
C ARG A 218 -16.17 6.57 1.82
N GLU A 219 -15.05 6.96 2.42
CA GLU A 219 -13.86 7.38 1.70
C GLU A 219 -13.20 6.24 0.91
N VAL A 220 -13.16 5.03 1.47
CA VAL A 220 -12.66 3.83 0.77
C VAL A 220 -13.57 3.49 -0.40
N ARG A 221 -14.88 3.42 -0.14
CA ARG A 221 -15.89 3.05 -1.14
C ARG A 221 -15.98 4.04 -2.31
N GLU A 222 -15.86 5.34 -2.03
CA GLU A 222 -16.11 6.41 -3.01
C GLU A 222 -14.84 6.87 -3.74
N HIS A 223 -13.64 6.70 -3.14
CA HIS A 223 -12.42 7.28 -3.68
C HIS A 223 -11.29 6.30 -3.97
N GLU A 224 -11.29 5.08 -3.41
CA GLU A 224 -10.28 4.08 -3.78
C GLU A 224 -10.71 3.29 -5.03
N PRO A 225 -9.76 2.86 -5.88
CA PRO A 225 -10.10 2.13 -7.09
C PRO A 225 -10.87 0.86 -6.76
N HIS A 226 -12.09 0.72 -7.30
CA HIS A 226 -12.92 -0.47 -7.07
C HIS A 226 -12.20 -1.77 -7.47
N LEU A 227 -11.39 -1.72 -8.54
CA LEU A 227 -10.55 -2.83 -9.00
C LEU A 227 -9.54 -3.30 -7.95
N ALA A 228 -9.09 -2.41 -7.05
CA ALA A 228 -8.17 -2.75 -5.96
C ALA A 228 -8.88 -3.23 -4.68
N LEU A 229 -10.22 -3.28 -4.67
CA LEU A 229 -11.03 -3.70 -3.53
C LEU A 229 -11.74 -5.03 -3.78
N ASP A 230 -12.40 -5.18 -4.94
CA ASP A 230 -13.33 -6.27 -5.22
C ASP A 230 -12.62 -7.61 -5.52
N GLY A 231 -12.71 -8.54 -4.56
CA GLY A 231 -12.20 -9.90 -4.68
C GLY A 231 -13.24 -10.90 -5.22
N GLY A 232 -14.42 -10.43 -5.66
CA GLY A 232 -15.52 -11.23 -6.16
C GLY A 232 -16.50 -11.71 -5.09
N GLU A 233 -17.32 -12.72 -5.41
CA GLU A 233 -18.46 -13.16 -4.59
C GLU A 233 -18.10 -13.44 -3.11
N ASP A 234 -16.95 -14.07 -2.87
CA ASP A 234 -16.45 -14.41 -1.53
C ASP A 234 -15.06 -13.80 -1.24
N GLY A 235 -14.61 -12.88 -2.09
CA GLY A 235 -13.30 -12.24 -1.96
C GLY A 235 -12.12 -13.12 -2.39
N LEU A 236 -12.34 -14.36 -2.87
CA LEU A 236 -11.26 -15.30 -3.16
C LEU A 236 -10.91 -15.44 -4.66
N ASN A 237 -11.57 -14.72 -5.56
CA ASN A 237 -11.40 -14.91 -7.01
C ASN A 237 -9.95 -14.67 -7.49
N PRO A 238 -9.25 -13.59 -7.08
CA PRO A 238 -7.87 -13.37 -7.50
C PRO A 238 -6.93 -14.50 -7.09
N TYR A 239 -7.09 -15.05 -5.88
CA TYR A 239 -6.27 -16.16 -5.41
C TYR A 239 -6.52 -17.44 -6.20
N ARG A 240 -7.78 -17.75 -6.55
CA ARG A 240 -8.11 -18.90 -7.39
C ARG A 240 -7.48 -18.80 -8.78
N LEU A 241 -7.58 -17.61 -9.39
CA LEU A 241 -6.96 -17.33 -10.68
C LEU A 241 -5.45 -17.43 -10.61
N MET A 242 -4.82 -16.78 -9.63
CA MET A 242 -3.38 -16.84 -9.42
C MET A 242 -2.90 -18.27 -9.16
N ALA A 243 -3.60 -19.08 -8.37
CA ALA A 243 -3.23 -20.47 -8.12
C ALA A 243 -3.26 -21.32 -9.41
N GLY A 244 -4.28 -21.14 -10.25
CA GLY A 244 -4.33 -21.76 -11.57
C GLY A 244 -3.14 -21.34 -12.46
N GLN A 245 -2.92 -20.04 -12.59
CA GLN A 245 -1.84 -19.47 -13.39
C GLN A 245 -0.44 -19.83 -12.86
N LEU A 246 -0.27 -19.93 -11.55
CA LEU A 246 0.97 -20.33 -10.89
C LEU A 246 1.40 -21.74 -11.33
N SER A 247 0.43 -22.63 -11.56
CA SER A 247 0.65 -23.98 -12.08
C SER A 247 1.10 -24.01 -13.55
N GLU A 248 0.90 -22.92 -14.29
CA GLU A 248 1.25 -22.78 -15.71
C GLU A 248 2.57 -22.03 -15.93
N LEU A 249 3.21 -21.52 -14.86
CA LEU A 249 4.53 -20.94 -14.96
C LEU A 249 5.57 -22.00 -15.35
N LYS A 250 6.56 -21.59 -16.16
CA LYS A 250 7.69 -22.46 -16.57
C LYS A 250 8.38 -23.13 -15.37
N ARG A 251 8.48 -22.39 -14.26
CA ARG A 251 9.06 -22.82 -13.00
C ARG A 251 8.26 -22.19 -11.86
N LEU A 252 7.98 -22.98 -10.82
CA LEU A 252 7.38 -22.47 -9.60
C LEU A 252 8.38 -21.58 -8.84
N PRO A 253 7.95 -20.41 -8.33
CA PRO A 253 8.74 -19.61 -7.40
C PRO A 253 9.09 -20.43 -6.15
N ARG A 254 10.25 -20.14 -5.55
CA ARG A 254 10.68 -20.75 -4.28
C ARG A 254 9.95 -20.14 -3.09
N LEU A 255 9.43 -18.94 -3.25
CA LEU A 255 8.68 -18.19 -2.25
C LEU A 255 7.45 -17.56 -2.90
N VAL A 256 6.27 -17.83 -2.34
CA VAL A 256 5.01 -17.17 -2.72
C VAL A 256 4.39 -16.58 -1.46
N ALA A 257 4.08 -15.29 -1.46
CA ALA A 257 3.59 -14.58 -0.28
C ALA A 257 2.42 -13.66 -0.66
N TRP A 258 1.25 -13.92 -0.10
CA TRP A 258 0.04 -13.16 -0.38
C TRP A 258 -0.53 -12.55 0.89
N GLU A 259 -0.90 -11.27 0.83
CA GLU A 259 -1.82 -10.67 1.81
C GLU A 259 -3.22 -11.25 1.61
N VAL A 260 -3.98 -11.37 2.70
CA VAL A 260 -5.32 -11.95 2.72
C VAL A 260 -6.28 -11.16 3.62
N GLY A 261 -7.57 -11.23 3.28
CA GLY A 261 -8.64 -10.74 4.14
C GLY A 261 -8.74 -11.54 5.43
N ALA A 262 -9.28 -10.90 6.48
CA ALA A 262 -9.52 -11.55 7.76
C ALA A 262 -10.40 -12.80 7.58
N GLY A 263 -9.92 -13.95 8.05
CA GLY A 263 -10.65 -15.22 7.95
C GLY A 263 -10.42 -16.00 6.65
N GLN A 264 -9.74 -15.44 5.65
CA GLN A 264 -9.50 -16.12 4.35
C GLN A 264 -8.20 -16.94 4.32
N ALA A 265 -7.33 -16.81 5.33
CA ALA A 265 -5.99 -17.39 5.30
C ALA A 265 -5.99 -18.91 5.11
N ALA A 266 -6.92 -19.64 5.74
CA ALA A 266 -6.99 -21.10 5.60
C ALA A 266 -7.38 -21.53 4.18
N ASP A 267 -8.34 -20.84 3.56
CA ASP A 267 -8.80 -21.13 2.19
C ASP A 267 -7.69 -20.83 1.18
N VAL A 268 -6.99 -19.70 1.34
CA VAL A 268 -5.86 -19.32 0.49
C VAL A 268 -4.69 -20.29 0.64
N ALA A 269 -4.41 -20.77 1.86
CA ALA A 269 -3.41 -21.81 2.07
C ALA A 269 -3.77 -23.12 1.37
N GLU A 270 -5.05 -23.48 1.31
CA GLU A 270 -5.48 -24.68 0.59
C GLU A 270 -5.34 -24.53 -0.93
N LEU A 271 -5.62 -23.34 -1.46
CA LEU A 271 -5.32 -23.03 -2.86
C LEU A 271 -3.83 -23.22 -3.16
N LEU A 272 -2.93 -22.75 -2.29
CA LEU A 272 -1.49 -22.97 -2.47
C LEU A 272 -1.12 -24.46 -2.41
N ARG A 273 -1.66 -25.23 -1.45
CA ARG A 273 -1.44 -26.69 -1.37
C ARG A 273 -1.91 -27.41 -2.63
N SER A 274 -2.95 -26.92 -3.29
CA SER A 274 -3.43 -27.52 -4.54
C SER A 274 -2.46 -27.35 -5.72
N VAL A 275 -1.55 -26.36 -5.67
CA VAL A 275 -0.59 -26.06 -6.75
C VAL A 275 0.66 -26.93 -6.66
N SER A 276 1.18 -27.17 -5.45
CA SER A 276 2.43 -27.90 -5.22
C SER A 276 2.48 -28.45 -3.80
N ASP A 277 3.27 -29.50 -3.61
CA ASP A 277 3.79 -29.84 -2.30
C ASP A 277 4.81 -28.76 -1.90
N TRP A 278 4.43 -27.90 -0.96
CA TRP A 278 5.30 -26.87 -0.37
C TRP A 278 5.99 -27.44 0.87
N ASP A 279 7.26 -27.08 1.07
CA ASP A 279 8.04 -27.49 2.25
C ASP A 279 7.49 -26.83 3.53
N GLU A 280 6.98 -25.61 3.41
CA GLU A 280 6.38 -24.85 4.51
C GLU A 280 5.21 -23.99 4.00
N ILE A 281 4.13 -23.90 4.79
CA ILE A 281 3.11 -22.86 4.66
C ILE A 281 2.98 -22.15 6.01
N ARG A 282 3.31 -20.86 6.01
CA ARG A 282 3.32 -19.98 7.18
C ARG A 282 2.16 -19.00 7.11
N TYR A 283 1.54 -18.76 8.26
CA TYR A 283 0.57 -17.69 8.47
C TYR A 283 1.26 -16.55 9.22
N VAL A 284 1.11 -15.32 8.74
CA VAL A 284 1.62 -14.12 9.44
C VAL A 284 0.44 -13.33 9.97
N LYS A 285 0.45 -13.11 11.28
CA LYS A 285 -0.59 -12.35 11.99
C LYS A 285 -0.25 -10.86 12.01
N ASP A 286 -1.28 -10.03 11.96
CA ASP A 286 -1.15 -8.61 12.29
C ASP A 286 -1.00 -8.40 13.81
N TYR A 287 -0.85 -7.14 14.24
CA TYR A 287 -0.73 -6.78 15.65
C TYR A 287 -1.99 -7.06 16.47
N ALA A 288 -3.15 -7.29 15.82
CA ALA A 288 -4.39 -7.71 16.46
C ALA A 288 -4.53 -9.24 16.54
N GLY A 289 -3.56 -10.00 16.02
CA GLY A 289 -3.55 -11.46 16.03
C GLY A 289 -4.36 -12.12 14.90
N ILE A 290 -4.81 -11.34 13.91
CA ILE A 290 -5.57 -11.82 12.76
C ILE A 290 -4.58 -12.31 11.70
N ASP A 291 -4.82 -13.48 11.12
CA ASP A 291 -4.02 -13.97 10.01
C ASP A 291 -4.25 -13.08 8.77
N ARG A 292 -3.19 -12.40 8.35
CA ARG A 292 -3.21 -11.42 7.26
C ARG A 292 -2.34 -11.80 6.08
N HIS A 293 -1.49 -12.80 6.23
CA HIS A 293 -0.65 -13.25 5.13
C HIS A 293 -0.51 -14.77 5.13
N VAL A 294 -0.46 -15.33 3.93
CA VAL A 294 -0.14 -16.74 3.70
C VAL A 294 1.12 -16.78 2.86
N ILE A 295 2.14 -17.47 3.36
CA ILE A 295 3.45 -17.58 2.72
C ILE A 295 3.79 -19.05 2.53
N ALA A 296 4.11 -19.44 1.31
CA ALA A 296 4.54 -20.78 0.97
C ALA A 296 6.00 -20.81 0.50
N VAL A 297 6.75 -21.78 1.00
CA VAL A 297 8.19 -21.96 0.72
C VAL A 297 8.42 -23.35 0.13
N LYS A 298 9.32 -23.42 -0.85
CA LYS A 298 9.73 -24.64 -1.56
C LYS A 298 11.24 -24.84 -1.56
#